data_AF-A0A3E3EAS5-F1
#
_entry.id   AF-A0A3E3EAS5-F1
#
_cell.length_a   1.000
_cell.length_b   1.000
_cell.length_c   1.000
_cell.angle_alpha   90.00
_cell.angle_beta   90.00
_cell.angle_gamma   90.00
#
_symmetry.space_group_name_H-M   'P 1'
#
loop_
_entity.id
_entity.type
_entity.pdbx_description
1 polymer ?
#
loop_
_entity_poly.entity_id
_entity_poly.type
_entity_poly.pdbx_seq_one_letter_code
_entity_poly.pdbx_strand_id
1 'polypeptide(L)'
;MLKIETIKEEIKDFDSDNKSLDCYLCQIATNSKKTNNYCHNMVCSKCLKISLLKLLEEYKKPESIQLTWFEYEYLKVAKKEGFNFIARDEDNRLYGTSEKPEKFNSTWFSSCDYVGMFKSTFSFVKWEDEEAYSIDSILSNCEVIEDGNLD
;
A
#
# COMPACT_ATOMS: atom_id res chain seq x y z
N MET A 1 8.12 -8.22 0.07
CA MET A 1 8.53 -7.96 1.47
C MET A 1 10.02 -7.61 1.43
N LEU A 2 10.39 -6.40 1.81
CA LEU A 2 11.81 -6.01 1.85
C LEU A 2 12.50 -6.71 3.02
N LYS A 3 13.80 -7.00 2.88
CA LYS A 3 14.62 -7.56 3.97
C LYS A 3 14.57 -6.72 5.25
N ILE A 4 14.32 -5.41 5.14
CA ILE A 4 14.22 -4.50 6.29
C ILE A 4 12.93 -4.67 7.10
N GLU A 5 11.84 -5.12 6.46
CA GLU A 5 10.56 -5.38 7.15
C GLU A 5 10.70 -6.57 8.09
N THR A 6 11.46 -7.60 7.69
CA THR A 6 11.71 -8.80 8.51
C THR A 6 12.49 -8.51 9.79
N ILE A 7 13.34 -7.48 9.78
CA ILE A 7 14.19 -7.10 10.93
C ILE A 7 13.65 -5.88 11.69
N LYS A 8 12.43 -5.42 11.39
CA LYS A 8 11.84 -4.20 11.98
C LYS A 8 11.69 -4.28 13.50
N GLU A 9 11.22 -5.41 14.02
CA GLU A 9 11.08 -5.60 15.47
C GLU A 9 12.45 -5.66 16.16
N GLU A 10 13.45 -6.28 15.53
CA GLU A 10 14.84 -6.27 16.01
C GLU A 10 15.42 -4.84 16.07
N ILE A 11 15.09 -3.98 15.10
CA ILE A 11 15.47 -2.56 15.10
C ILE A 11 14.76 -1.78 16.23
N LYS A 12 13.48 -2.07 16.51
CA LYS A 12 12.73 -1.41 17.59
C LYS A 12 13.29 -1.75 18.97
N ASP A 13 13.66 -3.02 19.18
CA ASP A 13 14.20 -3.51 20.45
C ASP A 13 15.70 -3.27 20.61
N PHE A 14 16.33 -2.66 19.61
CA PHE A 14 17.76 -2.37 19.65
C PHE A 14 18.11 -1.41 20.80
N ASP A 15 18.90 -1.94 21.74
CA ASP A 15 19.67 -1.21 22.75
C ASP A 15 21.16 -1.34 22.42
N SER A 16 21.94 -0.33 22.77
CA SER A 16 23.35 -0.09 22.39
C SER A 16 24.35 -1.19 22.77
N ASP A 17 23.91 -2.26 23.43
CA ASP A 17 24.72 -3.40 23.85
C ASP A 17 24.76 -4.56 22.83
N ASN A 18 23.90 -4.56 21.80
CA ASN A 18 23.88 -5.62 20.78
C ASN A 18 24.91 -5.39 19.66
N LYS A 19 26.18 -5.69 19.96
CA LYS A 19 27.34 -5.57 19.05
C LYS A 19 27.15 -6.27 17.68
N SER A 20 26.33 -7.32 17.61
CA SER A 20 26.07 -8.06 16.37
C SER A 20 25.19 -7.27 15.41
N LEU A 21 24.08 -6.71 15.91
CA LEU A 21 23.19 -5.89 15.10
C LEU A 21 23.87 -4.59 14.68
N ASP A 22 24.63 -4.00 15.59
CA ASP A 22 25.46 -2.83 15.35
C ASP A 22 26.45 -3.02 14.18
N CYS A 23 27.14 -4.17 14.14
CA CYS A 23 28.03 -4.52 13.03
C CYS A 23 27.28 -4.75 11.72
N TYR A 24 26.14 -5.44 11.78
CA TYR A 24 25.28 -5.69 10.62
C TYR A 24 24.75 -4.38 10.01
N LEU A 25 24.27 -3.45 10.83
CA LEU A 25 23.77 -2.15 10.39
C LEU A 25 24.89 -1.24 9.85
N CYS A 26 26.09 -1.27 10.47
CA CYS A 26 27.30 -0.64 9.94
C CYS A 26 27.60 -1.07 8.49
N GLN A 27 27.51 -2.37 8.20
CA GLN A 27 27.79 -2.92 6.87
C GLN A 27 26.78 -2.41 5.82
N ILE A 28 25.50 -2.34 6.19
CA ILE A 28 24.43 -1.81 5.32
C ILE A 28 24.67 -0.33 5.00
N ALA A 29 24.94 0.50 6.01
CA ALA A 29 25.09 1.94 5.83
C ALA A 29 26.37 2.33 5.05
N THR A 30 27.43 1.52 5.15
CA THR A 30 28.74 1.84 4.56
C THR A 30 29.07 1.07 3.27
N ASN A 31 28.18 0.17 2.82
CA ASN A 31 28.42 -0.76 1.70
C ASN A 31 29.77 -1.50 1.80
N SER A 32 30.30 -1.69 3.01
CA SER A 32 31.64 -2.21 3.20
C SER A 32 31.64 -3.73 3.37
N LYS A 33 32.29 -4.46 2.45
CA LYS A 33 32.61 -5.89 2.57
C LYS A 33 33.74 -6.14 3.59
N LYS A 34 33.86 -5.35 4.65
CA LYS A 34 34.98 -5.48 5.58
C LYS A 34 34.72 -6.61 6.58
N THR A 35 35.45 -7.70 6.39
CA THR A 35 35.50 -8.92 7.22
C THR A 35 36.28 -8.77 8.53
N ASN A 36 36.71 -7.54 8.88
CA ASN A 36 37.50 -7.31 10.09
C ASN A 36 36.60 -6.75 11.19
N ASN A 37 36.50 -7.51 12.28
CA ASN A 37 35.52 -7.50 13.37
C ASN A 37 35.46 -6.24 14.26
N TYR A 38 35.83 -5.06 13.76
CA TYR A 38 35.80 -3.83 14.55
C TYR A 38 35.23 -2.67 13.74
N CYS A 39 33.93 -2.40 13.91
CA CYS A 39 33.31 -1.16 13.42
C CYS A 39 33.81 0.00 14.29
N HIS A 40 35.01 0.52 14.00
CA HIS A 40 35.70 1.51 14.83
C HIS A 40 35.12 2.93 14.78
N ASN A 41 34.26 3.23 13.80
CA ASN A 41 33.62 4.54 13.64
C ASN A 41 32.10 4.35 13.62
N MET A 42 31.54 3.81 14.70
CA MET A 42 30.10 3.69 14.84
C MET A 42 29.45 5.05 14.66
N VAL A 43 28.64 5.17 13.61
CA VAL A 43 27.49 6.08 13.62
C VAL A 43 26.76 5.81 14.93
N CYS A 44 26.50 6.85 15.74
CA CYS A 44 25.79 6.71 17.01
C CYS A 44 24.61 5.76 16.83
N SER A 45 24.62 4.64 17.55
CA SER A 45 23.70 3.52 17.33
C SER A 45 22.23 3.98 17.51
N LYS A 46 22.00 4.95 18.40
CA LYS A 46 20.75 5.69 18.53
C LYS A 46 20.39 6.50 17.28
N CYS A 47 21.32 7.22 16.67
CA CYS A 47 21.10 7.97 15.42
C CYS A 47 20.81 7.03 14.24
N LEU A 48 21.45 5.87 14.20
CA LEU A 48 21.22 4.84 13.19
C LEU A 48 19.83 4.23 13.32
N LYS A 49 19.42 3.86 14.55
CA LYS A 49 18.05 3.41 14.85
C LYS A 49 17.01 4.43 14.40
N ILE A 50 17.19 5.71 14.75
CA ILE A 50 16.27 6.79 14.33
C ILE A 50 16.21 6.90 12.81
N SER A 51 17.35 6.83 12.12
CA SER A 51 17.39 6.94 10.66
C SER A 51 16.69 5.75 9.97
N LEU A 52 16.84 4.54 10.51
CA LEU A 52 16.16 3.34 10.00
C LEU A 52 14.66 3.38 10.28
N LEU A 53 14.24 3.84 11.46
CA LEU A 53 12.82 4.01 11.78
C LEU A 53 12.17 5.06 10.87
N LYS A 54 12.85 6.17 10.59
CA LYS A 54 12.38 7.18 9.62
C LYS A 54 12.26 6.60 8.22
N LEU A 55 13.26 5.85 7.75
CA LEU A 55 13.19 5.17 6.45
C LEU A 55 12.06 4.13 6.40
N LEU A 56 11.77 3.45 7.51
CA LEU A 56 10.64 2.52 7.62
C LEU A 56 9.28 3.23 7.62
N GLU A 57 9.21 4.44 8.20
CA GLU A 57 8.02 5.29 8.15
C GLU A 57 7.80 5.88 6.75
N GLU A 58 8.87 6.33 6.09
CA GLU A 58 8.87 6.77 4.68
C GLU A 58 8.53 5.61 3.75
N TYR A 59 8.96 4.39 4.08
CA TYR A 59 8.64 3.15 3.38
C TYR A 59 7.32 2.53 3.86
N LYS A 60 6.36 3.28 4.42
CA LYS A 60 5.01 2.73 4.60
C LYS A 60 4.48 2.32 3.23
N LYS A 61 4.58 1.02 2.93
CA LYS A 61 3.92 0.40 1.79
C LYS A 61 2.47 0.84 1.89
N PRO A 62 1.86 1.40 0.82
CA PRO A 62 0.45 1.71 0.85
C PRO A 62 -0.27 0.45 1.33
N GLU A 63 -1.16 0.62 2.32
CA GLU A 63 -1.95 -0.49 2.83
C GLU A 63 -2.57 -1.22 1.64
N SER A 64 -2.36 -2.54 1.55
CA SER A 64 -2.88 -3.33 0.44
C SER A 64 -4.40 -3.21 0.44
N ILE A 65 -4.96 -2.99 -0.75
CA ILE A 65 -6.41 -2.93 -0.88
C ILE A 65 -6.96 -4.34 -0.67
N GLN A 66 -7.74 -4.54 0.39
CA GLN A 66 -8.38 -5.83 0.62
C GLN A 66 -9.60 -5.96 -0.29
N LEU A 67 -9.64 -7.03 -1.07
CA LEU A 67 -10.79 -7.39 -1.90
C LEU A 67 -11.29 -8.78 -1.52
N THR A 68 -12.61 -8.94 -1.47
CA THR A 68 -13.22 -10.26 -1.55
C THR A 68 -12.91 -10.93 -2.89
N TRP A 69 -13.08 -12.25 -2.96
CA TRP A 69 -12.92 -12.96 -4.22
C TRP A 69 -13.89 -12.44 -5.29
N PHE A 70 -15.14 -12.20 -4.89
CA PHE A 70 -16.16 -11.60 -5.74
C PHE A 70 -15.73 -10.24 -6.30
N GLU A 71 -15.27 -9.31 -5.45
CA GLU A 71 -14.85 -7.97 -5.87
C GLU A 71 -13.67 -8.02 -6.86
N TYR A 72 -12.70 -8.90 -6.62
CA TYR A 72 -11.55 -9.06 -7.50
C TYR A 72 -11.92 -9.60 -8.89
N GLU A 73 -12.77 -10.63 -8.96
CA GLU A 73 -13.29 -11.11 -10.25
C GLU A 73 -14.16 -10.06 -10.94
N TYR A 74 -14.96 -9.33 -10.16
CA TYR A 74 -15.83 -8.30 -10.71
C TYR A 74 -15.04 -7.18 -11.39
N LEU A 75 -13.94 -6.71 -10.78
CA LEU A 75 -13.05 -5.73 -11.40
C LEU A 75 -12.38 -6.25 -12.68
N LYS A 76 -11.98 -7.53 -12.72
CA LYS A 76 -11.40 -8.13 -13.93
C LYS A 76 -12.40 -8.17 -15.08
N VAL A 77 -13.66 -8.48 -14.80
CA VAL A 77 -14.74 -8.42 -15.80
C VAL A 77 -14.98 -6.98 -16.23
N ALA A 78 -15.14 -6.04 -15.30
CA ALA A 78 -15.34 -4.62 -15.62
C ALA A 78 -14.21 -4.08 -16.52
N LYS A 79 -12.96 -4.45 -16.24
CA LYS A 79 -11.81 -4.09 -17.07
C LYS A 79 -11.88 -4.65 -18.49
N LYS A 80 -12.29 -5.91 -18.63
CA LYS A 80 -12.48 -6.55 -19.93
C LYS A 80 -13.59 -5.89 -20.75
N GLU A 81 -14.63 -5.39 -20.09
CA GLU A 81 -15.74 -4.65 -20.70
C GLU A 81 -15.40 -3.17 -21.01
N GLY A 82 -14.17 -2.72 -20.71
CA GLY A 82 -13.67 -1.39 -21.08
C GLY A 82 -13.79 -0.31 -20.00
N PHE A 83 -14.20 -0.66 -18.78
CA PHE A 83 -14.19 0.26 -17.64
C PHE A 83 -12.80 0.29 -16.99
N ASN A 84 -12.29 1.48 -16.70
CA ASN A 84 -10.92 1.69 -16.24
C ASN A 84 -10.84 2.32 -14.85
N PHE A 85 -11.88 3.03 -14.42
CA PHE A 85 -11.93 3.73 -13.15
C PHE A 85 -13.19 3.39 -12.38
N ILE A 86 -13.11 3.46 -11.05
CA ILE A 86 -14.28 3.42 -10.16
C ILE A 86 -14.29 4.64 -9.24
N ALA A 87 -15.47 5.17 -8.99
CA ALA A 87 -15.66 6.31 -8.10
C ALA A 87 -17.03 6.23 -7.42
N ARG A 88 -17.14 6.88 -6.27
CA ARG A 88 -18.34 6.86 -5.45
C ARG A 88 -18.85 8.26 -5.23
N ASP A 89 -20.13 8.48 -5.49
CA ASP A 89 -20.83 9.75 -5.30
C ASP A 89 -21.15 9.99 -3.81
N GLU A 90 -21.55 11.22 -3.48
CA GLU A 90 -21.95 11.62 -2.12
C GLU A 90 -23.10 10.75 -1.57
N ASP A 91 -24.02 10.29 -2.42
CA ASP A 91 -25.14 9.42 -2.06
C ASP A 91 -24.76 7.92 -1.92
N ASN A 92 -23.44 7.64 -1.94
CA ASN A 92 -22.85 6.33 -1.84
C ASN A 92 -23.21 5.41 -3.03
N ARG A 93 -23.57 5.96 -4.20
CA ARG A 93 -23.63 5.18 -5.45
C ARG A 93 -22.23 5.00 -6.01
N LEU A 94 -21.94 3.78 -6.47
CA LEU A 94 -20.65 3.41 -7.06
C LEU A 94 -20.81 3.23 -8.57
N TYR A 95 -19.86 3.78 -9.33
CA TYR A 95 -19.85 3.68 -10.78
C TYR A 95 -18.49 3.27 -11.31
N GLY A 96 -18.50 2.56 -12.43
CA GLY A 96 -17.33 2.32 -13.27
C GLY A 96 -17.37 3.21 -14.51
N THR A 97 -16.24 3.78 -14.91
CA THR A 97 -16.13 4.64 -16.11
C THR A 97 -14.96 4.22 -16.99
N SER A 98 -15.09 4.39 -18.31
CA SER A 98 -14.01 4.07 -19.26
C SER A 98 -12.87 5.10 -19.24
N GLU A 99 -13.16 6.35 -18.89
CA GLU A 99 -12.16 7.43 -18.72
C GLU A 99 -12.16 7.95 -17.28
N LYS A 100 -11.10 8.67 -16.90
CA LYS A 100 -10.97 9.24 -15.55
C LYS A 100 -12.12 10.25 -15.35
N PRO A 101 -13.02 10.04 -14.38
CA PRO A 101 -14.10 10.99 -14.13
C PRO A 101 -13.56 12.21 -13.38
N GLU A 102 -14.26 13.33 -13.53
CA GLU A 102 -14.02 14.57 -12.77
C GLU A 102 -14.96 14.64 -11.57
N LYS A 103 -14.46 15.15 -10.45
CA LYS A 103 -15.24 15.32 -9.21
C LYS A 103 -15.97 16.67 -9.22
N PHE A 104 -17.28 16.63 -9.01
CA PHE A 104 -18.12 17.83 -8.86
C PHE A 104 -18.61 17.98 -7.41
N ASN A 105 -19.66 18.77 -7.20
CA ASN A 105 -20.15 19.08 -5.85
C ASN A 105 -20.71 17.87 -5.09
N SER A 106 -21.34 16.93 -5.79
CA SER A 106 -22.00 15.76 -5.18
C SER A 106 -21.81 14.46 -5.97
N THR A 107 -21.19 14.53 -7.15
CA THR A 107 -21.06 13.41 -8.08
C THR A 107 -19.71 13.40 -8.77
N TRP A 108 -19.28 12.22 -9.19
CA TRP A 108 -18.27 12.02 -10.21
C TRP A 108 -18.93 12.01 -11.59
N PHE A 109 -18.35 12.72 -12.54
CA PHE A 109 -18.88 12.82 -13.89
C PHE A 109 -17.82 12.43 -14.91
N SER A 110 -18.24 11.62 -15.89
CA SER A 110 -17.47 11.34 -17.10
C SER A 110 -18.40 11.54 -18.29
N SER A 111 -17.89 12.15 -19.36
CA SER A 111 -18.61 12.27 -20.63
C SER A 111 -18.66 10.95 -21.42
N CYS A 112 -18.02 9.90 -20.90
CA CYS A 112 -17.82 8.63 -21.59
C CYS A 112 -18.73 7.54 -21.01
N ASP A 113 -18.54 6.30 -21.46
CA ASP A 113 -19.31 5.15 -20.98
C ASP A 113 -19.20 5.00 -19.46
N TYR A 114 -20.36 4.82 -18.82
CA TYR A 114 -20.47 4.61 -17.38
C TYR A 114 -21.41 3.43 -17.07
N VAL A 115 -21.12 2.73 -15.98
CA VAL A 115 -21.95 1.62 -15.49
C VAL A 115 -22.16 1.73 -13.99
N GLY A 116 -23.39 1.48 -13.54
CA GLY A 116 -23.68 1.35 -12.11
C GLY A 116 -23.12 0.03 -11.56
N MET A 117 -22.45 0.10 -10.41
CA MET A 117 -21.88 -1.06 -9.72
C MET A 117 -22.66 -1.36 -8.44
N PHE A 118 -22.44 -2.54 -7.85
CA PHE A 118 -23.07 -2.90 -6.58
C PHE A 118 -22.60 -1.98 -5.45
N LYS A 119 -23.54 -1.22 -4.88
CA LYS A 119 -23.27 -0.24 -3.81
C LYS A 119 -22.49 -0.80 -2.62
N SER A 120 -22.71 -2.07 -2.28
CA SER A 120 -22.08 -2.77 -1.15
C SER A 120 -20.64 -3.22 -1.41
N THR A 121 -20.14 -3.12 -2.63
CA THR A 121 -18.76 -3.50 -3.00
C THR A 121 -17.80 -2.32 -2.93
N PHE A 122 -16.51 -2.60 -2.80
CA PHE A 122 -15.40 -1.65 -2.80
C PHE A 122 -15.57 -0.57 -1.73
N SER A 123 -15.74 -0.99 -0.48
CA SER A 123 -15.98 -0.13 0.68
C SER A 123 -14.82 0.84 0.98
N PHE A 124 -13.61 0.55 0.49
CA PHE A 124 -12.46 1.44 0.58
C PHE A 124 -12.57 2.68 -0.34
N VAL A 125 -13.38 2.62 -1.40
CA VAL A 125 -13.66 3.78 -2.27
C VAL A 125 -14.69 4.66 -1.59
N LYS A 126 -14.35 5.91 -1.34
CA LYS A 126 -15.16 6.87 -0.57
C LYS A 126 -15.42 8.14 -1.37
N TRP A 127 -16.47 8.86 -1.00
CA TRP A 127 -16.75 10.17 -1.60
C TRP A 127 -15.62 11.16 -1.30
N GLU A 128 -15.00 11.08 -0.12
CA GLU A 128 -13.96 12.00 0.32
C GLU A 128 -12.65 11.90 -0.49
N ASP A 129 -12.46 10.83 -1.26
CA ASP A 129 -11.24 10.62 -2.05
C ASP A 129 -11.03 11.74 -3.07
N GLU A 130 -9.80 12.24 -3.19
CA GLU A 130 -9.46 13.36 -4.08
C GLU A 130 -9.50 12.93 -5.56
N GLU A 131 -9.24 11.65 -5.84
CA GLU A 131 -9.22 11.08 -7.18
C GLU A 131 -10.00 9.77 -7.26
N ALA A 132 -10.57 9.49 -8.44
CA ALA A 132 -11.14 8.19 -8.75
C ALA A 132 -10.06 7.10 -8.79
N TYR A 133 -10.43 5.87 -8.41
CA TYR A 133 -9.49 4.76 -8.41
C TYR A 133 -9.35 4.16 -9.80
N SER A 134 -8.12 4.01 -10.27
CA SER A 134 -7.83 3.16 -11.42
C SER A 134 -7.97 1.69 -11.04
N ILE A 135 -8.70 0.93 -11.85
CA ILE A 135 -8.86 -0.52 -11.68
C ILE A 135 -7.49 -1.23 -11.78
N ASP A 136 -6.59 -0.77 -12.64
CA ASP A 136 -5.24 -1.36 -12.74
C ASP A 136 -4.43 -1.14 -11.46
N SER A 137 -4.57 0.05 -10.85
CA SER A 137 -3.91 0.37 -9.59
C SER A 137 -4.45 -0.51 -8.46
N ILE A 138 -5.77 -0.72 -8.41
CA ILE A 138 -6.40 -1.62 -7.44
C ILE A 138 -5.87 -3.04 -7.63
N LEU A 139 -6.00 -3.60 -8.84
CA LEU A 139 -5.62 -4.99 -9.13
C LEU A 139 -4.13 -5.27 -8.94
N SER A 140 -3.27 -4.26 -9.09
CA SER A 140 -1.82 -4.39 -8.87
C SER A 140 -1.41 -4.33 -7.40
N ASN A 141 -2.25 -3.73 -6.54
CA ASN A 141 -1.94 -3.47 -5.13
C ASN A 141 -2.92 -4.15 -4.15
N CYS A 142 -3.80 -5.01 -4.64
CA CYS A 142 -4.78 -5.69 -3.80
C CYS A 142 -4.26 -6.98 -3.17
N GLU A 143 -4.86 -7.33 -2.04
CA GLU A 143 -4.79 -8.64 -1.43
C GLU A 143 -6.19 -9.26 -1.46
N VAL A 144 -6.32 -10.46 -2.04
CA VAL A 144 -7.60 -11.16 -2.12
C VAL A 144 -7.78 -11.98 -0.86
N ILE A 145 -8.84 -11.68 -0.10
CA ILE A 145 -9.25 -12.42 1.09
C ILE A 145 -10.35 -13.41 0.72
N GLU A 146 -10.30 -14.61 1.31
CA GLU A 146 -11.39 -15.58 1.17
C GLU A 146 -12.64 -15.01 1.85
N ASP A 147 -13.77 -15.11 1.14
CA ASP A 147 -15.06 -14.79 1.73
C ASP A 147 -15.27 -15.72 2.92
N GLY A 148 -15.27 -15.15 4.14
CA GLY A 148 -15.58 -15.92 5.33
C GLY A 148 -16.94 -16.62 5.14
N ASN A 149 -16.98 -17.93 5.37
CA ASN A 149 -18.21 -18.73 5.28
C ASN A 149 -19.36 -17.95 5.95
N LEU A 150 -20.32 -17.52 5.13
CA LEU A 150 -21.61 -17.04 5.60
C LEU A 150 -22.39 -18.27 6.07
N ASP A 151 -22.11 -18.71 7.29
CA ASP A 151 -22.97 -19.62 8.06
C ASP A 151 -24.26 -18.91 8.51
#